data_AF-A0A420B6W0-F1
#
_entry.id   AF-A0A420B6W0-F1
#
_cell.length_a   1.000
_cell.length_b   1.000
_cell.length_c   1.000
_cell.angle_alpha   90.00
_cell.angle_beta   90.00
_cell.angle_gamma   90.00
#
_symmetry.space_group_name_H-M   'P 1'
#
loop_
_entity.id
_entity.type
_entity.pdbx_description
1 polymer ?
#
loop_
_entity_poly.entity_id
_entity_poly.type
_entity_poly.pdbx_seq_one_letter_code
_entity_poly.pdbx_strand_id
1 'polypeptide(L)'
;MGSKHYDFLNSSLLFDQNSISNNFKNESEERILKELEDYREFVLSNINEIGSDIEREPSTLRVFSTEGTTPISVLKQTALYVNQFIISDPLFKFTKKGTQMESTMDKYLGMEKRSLDKSDLVSAVKYLKEVTSMVAGNFVKVFPVEYYFEGPQQLPLKYSENLFEDVLVEDISKLYKAKAIVANLEKSERGYIIRDKQQLVPGRAIAINFDDIGNMNGKIYFLMESKILSYDEETRIVNYAQYLPETSPSIEEFDTWVKQSINQAAISHFESLNKKLALAFALKGNLLVNETFEYDLLGAHIGHGSSIENFTTNQMLNIDLPFMDNIDTQKLMQIREHEADIFTNFRIELEKGFREIRNISDPVLLKQKTENLFHELNTVQGQKIKQKLNHVKKQMVLNSSILIGGLAGSIPSGGYSLFATALATLKGYKDYREYSEKVKENPAYFLWKVKKNK
;
A
#
# COMPACT_ATOMS: atom_id res chain seq x y z
N MET A 1 -9.57 23.91 -0.20
CA MET A 1 -8.43 23.42 0.62
C MET A 1 -7.52 22.63 -0.30
N GLY A 2 -6.30 23.12 -0.53
CA GLY A 2 -5.33 22.50 -1.43
C GLY A 2 -4.56 21.37 -0.75
N SER A 3 -4.14 20.37 -1.53
CA SER A 3 -3.16 19.36 -1.11
C SER A 3 -1.84 20.02 -0.67
N LYS A 4 -1.38 19.95 0.59
CA LYS A 4 -0.05 20.45 0.99
C LYS A 4 1.07 19.95 0.07
N HIS A 5 0.99 18.70 -0.40
CA HIS A 5 1.92 18.15 -1.39
C HIS A 5 1.87 18.87 -2.75
N TYR A 6 0.67 19.28 -3.21
CA TYR A 6 0.53 20.05 -4.45
C TYR A 6 1.06 21.49 -4.32
N ASP A 7 1.16 22.06 -3.11
CA ASP A 7 1.72 23.40 -2.93
C ASP A 7 3.18 23.44 -3.41
N PHE A 8 3.98 22.42 -3.09
CA PHE A 8 5.33 22.25 -3.64
C PHE A 8 5.28 21.97 -5.14
N LEU A 9 4.51 20.94 -5.53
CA LEU A 9 4.50 20.44 -6.91
C LEU A 9 4.10 21.53 -7.91
N ASN A 10 3.12 22.38 -7.61
CA ASN A 10 2.66 23.42 -8.53
C ASN A 10 3.75 24.42 -8.97
N SER A 11 4.83 24.54 -8.19
CA SER A 11 5.99 25.39 -8.50
C SER A 11 7.27 24.60 -8.86
N SER A 12 7.19 23.27 -8.84
CA SER A 12 8.32 22.36 -9.00
C SER A 12 8.60 22.02 -10.46
N LEU A 13 9.86 21.74 -10.76
CA LEU A 13 10.26 21.14 -12.04
C LEU A 13 9.49 19.83 -12.32
N LEU A 14 9.12 19.07 -11.28
CA LEU A 14 8.40 17.80 -11.41
C LEU A 14 7.04 17.98 -12.10
N PHE A 15 6.44 19.17 -12.04
CA PHE A 15 5.11 19.46 -12.62
C PHE A 15 5.16 20.39 -13.84
N ASP A 16 6.35 20.79 -14.27
CA ASP A 16 6.54 21.60 -15.48
C ASP A 16 6.02 20.88 -16.72
N GLN A 17 5.16 21.55 -17.48
CA GLN A 17 4.47 20.95 -18.62
C GLN A 17 5.43 20.59 -19.76
N ASN A 18 6.50 21.37 -19.96
CA ASN A 18 7.49 21.10 -21.01
C ASN A 18 8.36 19.91 -20.65
N SER A 19 8.84 19.85 -19.40
CA SER A 19 9.64 18.74 -18.88
C SER A 19 8.83 17.44 -18.86
N ILE A 20 7.54 17.46 -18.53
CA ILE A 20 6.69 16.26 -18.64
C ILE A 20 6.49 15.85 -20.10
N SER A 21 6.21 16.80 -20.99
CA SER A 21 5.89 16.51 -22.40
C SER A 21 7.08 15.93 -23.16
N ASN A 22 8.31 16.28 -22.77
CA ASN A 22 9.53 15.73 -23.33
C ASN A 22 10.10 14.53 -22.53
N ASN A 23 9.37 14.00 -21.55
CA ASN A 23 9.79 12.94 -20.64
C ASN A 23 11.11 13.23 -19.89
N PHE A 24 11.28 14.47 -19.44
CA PHE A 24 12.47 15.02 -18.78
C PHE A 24 13.77 14.83 -19.59
N LYS A 25 13.69 14.71 -20.92
CA LYS A 25 14.87 14.52 -21.79
C LYS A 25 15.83 15.71 -21.74
N ASN A 26 15.29 16.91 -21.57
CA ASN A 26 16.08 18.13 -21.52
C ASN A 26 16.62 18.45 -20.11
N GLU A 27 16.24 17.66 -19.12
CA GLU A 27 16.67 17.84 -17.73
C GLU A 27 17.82 16.89 -17.40
N SER A 28 18.87 17.42 -16.75
CA SER A 28 19.95 16.60 -16.23
C SER A 28 19.44 15.73 -15.08
N GLU A 29 20.00 14.53 -14.94
CA GLU A 29 19.62 13.62 -13.84
C GLU A 29 19.91 14.26 -12.48
N GLU A 30 21.03 14.97 -12.34
CA GLU A 30 21.38 15.72 -11.13
C GLU A 30 20.31 16.74 -10.73
N ARG A 31 19.78 17.50 -11.69
CA ARG A 31 18.72 18.47 -11.43
C ARG A 31 17.43 17.80 -10.96
N ILE A 32 17.05 16.68 -11.59
CA ILE A 32 15.85 15.92 -11.20
C ILE A 32 16.03 15.32 -9.80
N LEU A 33 17.19 14.74 -9.51
CA LEU A 33 17.49 14.17 -8.19
C LEU A 33 17.47 15.24 -7.09
N LYS A 34 17.99 16.45 -7.39
CA LYS A 34 17.92 17.56 -6.44
C LYS A 34 16.48 17.98 -6.16
N GLU A 35 15.65 18.09 -7.20
CA GLU A 35 14.24 18.43 -7.04
C GLU A 35 13.47 17.35 -6.24
N LEU A 36 13.78 16.07 -6.43
CA LEU A 36 13.21 14.96 -5.66
C LEU A 36 13.66 14.99 -4.19
N GLU A 37 14.88 15.42 -3.91
CA GLU A 37 15.36 15.63 -2.54
C GLU A 37 14.62 16.79 -1.87
N ASP A 38 14.48 17.92 -2.56
CA ASP A 38 13.75 19.09 -2.06
C ASP A 38 12.27 18.75 -1.81
N TYR A 39 11.65 17.97 -2.71
CA TYR A 39 10.29 17.44 -2.53
C TYR A 39 10.18 16.58 -1.27
N ARG A 40 11.13 15.68 -1.04
CA ARG A 40 11.15 14.82 0.14
C ARG A 40 11.26 15.63 1.43
N GLU A 41 12.19 16.58 1.49
CA GLU A 41 12.37 17.44 2.66
C GLU A 41 11.09 18.24 2.96
N PHE A 42 10.44 18.76 1.92
CA PHE A 42 9.16 19.45 2.05
C PHE A 42 8.06 18.53 2.59
N VAL A 43 7.87 17.33 2.01
CA VAL A 43 6.84 16.38 2.45
C VAL A 43 7.08 15.93 3.88
N LEU A 44 8.32 15.62 4.26
CA LEU A 44 8.64 15.16 5.61
C LEU A 44 8.49 16.26 6.66
N SER A 45 8.87 17.50 6.35
CA SER A 45 8.67 18.64 7.26
C SER A 45 7.19 18.98 7.47
N ASN A 46 6.33 18.63 6.52
CA ASN A 46 4.88 18.89 6.56
C ASN A 46 4.04 17.62 6.80
N ILE A 47 4.64 16.48 7.17
CA ILE A 47 3.97 15.18 7.23
C ILE A 47 2.73 15.16 8.15
N ASN A 48 2.80 15.91 9.24
CA ASN A 48 1.69 16.02 10.19
C ASN A 48 0.52 16.80 9.60
N GLU A 49 0.81 17.87 8.86
CA GLU A 49 -0.22 18.66 8.16
C GLU A 49 -0.87 17.81 7.06
N ILE A 50 -0.06 17.09 6.27
CA ILE A 50 -0.51 16.15 5.24
C ILE A 50 -1.39 15.05 5.85
N GLY A 51 -1.03 14.53 7.03
CA GLY A 51 -1.87 13.56 7.74
C GLY A 51 -3.14 14.17 8.32
N SER A 52 -3.10 15.43 8.75
CA SER A 52 -4.25 16.15 9.31
C SER A 52 -5.29 16.58 8.26
N ASP A 53 -4.88 16.64 6.98
CA ASP A 53 -5.77 16.84 5.83
C ASP A 53 -6.76 15.67 5.65
N ILE A 54 -6.51 14.53 6.29
CA ILE A 54 -7.43 13.38 6.32
C ILE A 54 -8.51 13.67 7.36
N GLU A 55 -9.77 13.48 6.96
CA GLU A 55 -10.92 13.83 7.80
C GLU A 55 -10.84 13.18 9.20
N ARG A 56 -11.11 13.99 10.23
CA ARG A 56 -10.87 13.60 11.62
C ARG A 56 -11.79 12.50 12.12
N GLU A 57 -13.00 12.38 11.57
CA GLU A 57 -13.94 11.34 12.01
C GLU A 57 -13.60 10.00 11.34
N PRO A 58 -13.59 8.88 12.08
CA PRO A 58 -13.49 7.54 11.50
C PRO A 58 -14.68 7.29 10.55
N SER A 59 -14.40 6.72 9.38
CA SER A 59 -15.42 6.33 8.41
C SER A 59 -15.10 4.94 7.89
N THR A 60 -16.10 4.04 7.88
CA THR A 60 -15.97 2.72 7.27
C THR A 60 -15.86 2.79 5.74
N LEU A 61 -16.10 3.98 5.19
CA LEU A 61 -15.99 4.30 3.76
C LEU A 61 -14.74 5.15 3.48
N ARG A 62 -13.74 5.15 4.37
CA ARG A 62 -12.40 5.64 4.07
C ARG A 62 -11.51 4.46 3.68
N VAL A 63 -10.94 4.52 2.48
CA VAL A 63 -10.12 3.45 1.90
C VAL A 63 -8.67 3.88 1.87
N PHE A 64 -7.76 2.99 2.26
CA PHE A 64 -6.32 3.19 2.19
C PHE A 64 -5.68 2.18 1.25
N SER A 65 -5.14 2.64 0.13
CA SER A 65 -4.45 1.81 -0.86
C SER A 65 -2.94 2.02 -0.76
N THR A 66 -2.23 0.94 -0.44
CA THR A 66 -0.77 0.96 -0.23
C THR A 66 0.04 0.42 -1.40
N GLU A 67 -0.61 -0.17 -2.40
CA GLU A 67 0.08 -0.95 -3.42
C GLU A 67 0.06 -0.28 -4.78
N GLY A 68 1.26 0.09 -5.23
CA GLY A 68 1.47 0.70 -6.52
C GLY A 68 0.60 1.93 -6.72
N THR A 69 0.24 2.17 -7.98
CA THR A 69 -0.63 3.27 -8.38
C THR A 69 -2.07 2.77 -8.41
N THR A 70 -2.93 3.26 -7.51
CA THR A 70 -4.37 2.91 -7.53
C THR A 70 -4.98 3.29 -8.88
N PRO A 71 -5.58 2.36 -9.64
CA PRO A 71 -6.11 2.67 -10.97
C PRO A 71 -7.17 3.77 -10.92
N ILE A 72 -7.07 4.74 -11.83
CA ILE A 72 -8.04 5.85 -11.93
C ILE A 72 -9.46 5.35 -12.13
N SER A 73 -9.64 4.24 -12.85
CA SER A 73 -10.95 3.61 -13.04
C SER A 73 -11.60 3.21 -11.71
N VAL A 74 -10.82 2.67 -10.77
CA VAL A 74 -11.29 2.32 -9.43
C VAL A 74 -11.70 3.57 -8.65
N LEU A 75 -10.87 4.62 -8.70
CA LEU A 75 -11.20 5.90 -8.06
C LEU A 75 -12.50 6.50 -8.64
N LYS A 76 -12.68 6.47 -9.96
CA LYS A 76 -13.90 6.96 -10.61
C LYS A 76 -15.14 6.15 -10.26
N GLN A 77 -15.03 4.81 -10.25
CA GLN A 77 -16.12 3.90 -9.92
C GLN A 77 -16.62 4.09 -8.48
N THR A 78 -15.70 4.41 -7.56
CA THR A 78 -15.98 4.53 -6.13
C THR A 78 -16.30 5.95 -5.68
N ALA A 79 -16.04 6.96 -6.53
CA ALA A 79 -16.11 8.39 -6.20
C ALA A 79 -17.45 8.91 -5.66
N LEU A 80 -18.56 8.22 -5.87
CA LEU A 80 -19.87 8.64 -5.34
C LEU A 80 -20.29 7.88 -4.08
N TYR A 81 -19.57 6.80 -3.75
CA TYR A 81 -19.99 5.81 -2.75
C TYR A 81 -18.99 5.68 -1.61
N VAL A 82 -17.73 6.03 -1.86
CA VAL A 82 -16.66 6.09 -0.86
C VAL A 82 -16.54 7.52 -0.34
N ASN A 83 -16.23 7.66 0.95
CA ASN A 83 -16.04 8.97 1.57
C ASN A 83 -14.70 9.57 1.18
N GLN A 84 -13.61 8.81 1.29
CA GLN A 84 -12.28 9.30 0.97
C GLN A 84 -11.36 8.14 0.60
N PHE A 85 -10.48 8.35 -0.36
CA PHE A 85 -9.41 7.45 -0.77
C PHE A 85 -8.07 8.03 -0.36
N ILE A 86 -7.29 7.27 0.40
CA ILE A 86 -5.89 7.58 0.67
C ILE A 86 -5.05 6.68 -0.21
N ILE A 87 -4.19 7.27 -1.03
CA ILE A 87 -3.31 6.58 -1.98
C ILE A 87 -1.85 6.85 -1.64
N SER A 88 -0.98 5.91 -1.99
CA SER A 88 0.46 6.13 -1.90
C SER A 88 0.91 7.27 -2.79
N ASP A 89 1.90 8.04 -2.34
CA ASP A 89 2.57 9.05 -3.14
C ASP A 89 3.49 8.38 -4.17
N PRO A 90 3.11 8.36 -5.46
CA PRO A 90 3.88 7.67 -6.48
C PRO A 90 5.23 8.35 -6.78
N LEU A 91 5.45 9.61 -6.33
CA LEU A 91 6.74 10.29 -6.45
C LEU A 91 7.67 9.93 -5.31
N PHE A 92 7.15 9.63 -4.12
CA PHE A 92 7.96 9.46 -2.93
C PHE A 92 8.93 8.28 -3.04
N LYS A 93 8.57 7.23 -3.80
CA LYS A 93 9.45 6.09 -4.10
C LYS A 93 10.78 6.48 -4.77
N PHE A 94 10.80 7.57 -5.55
CA PHE A 94 12.02 8.04 -6.22
C PHE A 94 12.93 8.85 -5.30
N THR A 95 12.45 9.21 -4.10
CA THR A 95 13.21 10.01 -3.14
C THR A 95 14.03 9.17 -2.18
N LYS A 96 13.88 7.84 -2.21
CA LYS A 96 14.55 6.91 -1.29
C LYS A 96 16.06 7.01 -1.47
N LYS A 97 16.76 7.34 -0.39
CA LYS A 97 18.23 7.33 -0.34
C LYS A 97 18.70 5.90 -0.08
N GLY A 98 19.57 5.38 -0.95
CA GLY A 98 20.27 4.12 -0.71
C GLY A 98 21.31 4.28 0.40
N THR A 99 21.61 3.19 1.11
CA THR A 99 22.70 3.16 2.09
C THR A 99 24.04 2.89 1.42
N GLN A 100 25.15 3.27 2.08
CA GLN A 100 26.49 2.92 1.61
C GLN A 100 26.67 1.40 1.51
N MET A 101 26.09 0.64 2.45
CA MET A 101 26.14 -0.82 2.46
C MET A 101 25.39 -1.43 1.26
N GLU A 102 24.19 -0.95 0.95
CA GLU A 102 23.44 -1.36 -0.25
C GLU A 102 24.29 -1.11 -1.52
N SER A 103 24.83 0.11 -1.68
CA SER A 103 25.65 0.44 -2.86
C SER A 103 26.91 -0.41 -2.99
N THR A 104 27.51 -0.81 -1.85
CA THR A 104 28.70 -1.67 -1.82
C THR A 104 28.34 -3.11 -2.18
N MET A 105 27.23 -3.62 -1.65
CA MET A 105 26.74 -4.97 -1.92
C MET A 105 26.27 -5.10 -3.37
N ASP A 106 25.56 -4.11 -3.90
CA ASP A 106 25.11 -4.07 -5.30
C ASP A 106 26.31 -4.18 -6.25
N LYS A 107 27.35 -3.38 -6.00
CA LYS A 107 28.60 -3.43 -6.77
C LYS A 107 29.30 -4.77 -6.64
N TYR A 108 29.38 -5.34 -5.42
CA TYR A 108 30.02 -6.64 -5.18
C TYR A 108 29.30 -7.77 -5.94
N LEU A 109 27.97 -7.74 -5.95
CA LEU A 109 27.14 -8.73 -6.64
C LEU A 109 27.09 -8.52 -8.17
N GLY A 110 27.71 -7.46 -8.69
CA GLY A 110 27.68 -7.12 -10.12
C GLY A 110 26.34 -6.56 -10.58
N MET A 111 25.57 -5.94 -9.67
CA MET A 111 24.33 -5.25 -10.01
C MET A 111 24.67 -3.85 -10.56
N GLU A 112 24.15 -3.53 -11.73
CA GLU A 112 24.33 -2.19 -12.30
C GLU A 112 23.62 -1.15 -11.45
N LYS A 113 24.29 -0.01 -11.23
CA LYS A 113 23.65 1.16 -10.62
C LYS A 113 22.50 1.59 -11.52
N ARG A 114 21.26 1.42 -11.06
CA ARG A 114 20.09 1.87 -11.80
C ARG A 114 20.10 3.40 -11.85
N SER A 115 20.28 3.96 -13.04
CA SER A 115 19.97 5.36 -13.30
C SER A 115 18.49 5.63 -13.04
N LEU A 116 18.13 6.87 -12.76
CA LEU A 116 16.72 7.25 -12.63
C LEU A 116 15.91 6.82 -13.87
N ASP A 117 14.88 6.00 -13.66
CA ASP A 117 13.93 5.69 -14.73
C ASP A 117 12.99 6.88 -14.95
N LYS A 118 13.35 7.72 -15.93
CA LYS A 118 12.55 8.89 -16.31
C LYS A 118 11.16 8.50 -16.82
N SER A 119 10.96 7.32 -17.40
CA SER A 119 9.65 6.87 -17.88
C SER A 119 8.71 6.59 -16.70
N ASP A 120 9.22 5.91 -15.67
CA ASP A 120 8.49 5.67 -14.44
C ASP A 120 8.18 6.97 -13.70
N LEU A 121 9.14 7.91 -13.65
CA LEU A 121 8.93 9.23 -13.05
C LEU A 121 7.80 9.98 -13.76
N VAL A 122 7.83 10.04 -15.10
CA VAL A 122 6.78 10.69 -15.89
C VAL A 122 5.42 10.05 -15.64
N SER A 123 5.37 8.74 -15.51
CA SER A 123 4.13 8.01 -15.24
C SER A 123 3.55 8.38 -13.87
N ALA A 124 4.40 8.49 -12.85
CA ALA A 124 4.00 8.94 -11.51
C ALA A 124 3.48 10.39 -11.52
N VAL A 125 4.19 11.31 -12.20
CA VAL A 125 3.78 12.72 -12.33
C VAL A 125 2.45 12.83 -13.08
N LYS A 126 2.29 12.14 -14.21
CA LYS A 126 1.05 12.16 -15.00
C LYS A 126 -0.13 11.66 -14.20
N TYR A 127 0.07 10.60 -13.41
CA TYR A 127 -0.95 10.08 -12.52
C TYR A 127 -1.36 11.12 -11.46
N LEU A 128 -0.40 11.78 -10.81
CA LEU A 128 -0.71 12.87 -9.87
C LEU A 128 -1.48 14.00 -10.57
N LYS A 129 -1.10 14.38 -11.79
CA LYS A 129 -1.87 15.35 -12.58
C LYS A 129 -3.31 14.90 -12.82
N GLU A 130 -3.53 13.63 -13.14
CA GLU A 130 -4.86 13.07 -13.41
C GLU A 130 -5.80 13.06 -12.19
N VAL A 131 -5.25 12.82 -10.99
CA VAL A 131 -6.02 12.84 -9.73
C VAL A 131 -6.18 14.23 -9.10
N THR A 132 -5.55 15.28 -9.65
CA THR A 132 -5.55 16.64 -9.07
C THR A 132 -6.94 17.14 -8.69
N SER A 133 -7.93 16.96 -9.57
CA SER A 133 -9.30 17.39 -9.32
C SER A 133 -9.95 16.61 -8.17
N MET A 134 -9.65 15.31 -8.03
CA MET A 134 -10.10 14.48 -6.92
C MET A 134 -9.45 14.87 -5.59
N VAL A 135 -8.20 15.31 -5.63
CA VAL A 135 -7.50 15.85 -4.46
C VAL A 135 -8.10 17.20 -4.05
N ALA A 136 -8.32 18.10 -5.00
CA ALA A 136 -8.98 19.39 -4.75
C ALA A 136 -10.40 19.22 -4.20
N GLY A 137 -11.13 18.20 -4.68
CA GLY A 137 -12.47 17.82 -4.19
C GLY A 137 -12.48 17.04 -2.87
N ASN A 138 -11.34 16.95 -2.16
CA ASN A 138 -11.17 16.23 -0.89
C ASN A 138 -11.47 14.72 -0.93
N PHE A 139 -11.71 14.15 -2.12
CA PHE A 139 -12.01 12.73 -2.30
C PHE A 139 -10.74 11.87 -2.25
N VAL A 140 -9.64 12.33 -2.86
CA VAL A 140 -8.35 11.63 -2.85
C VAL A 140 -7.35 12.36 -1.94
N LYS A 141 -6.59 11.59 -1.16
CA LYS A 141 -5.49 12.07 -0.33
C LYS A 141 -4.23 11.31 -0.71
N VAL A 142 -3.17 12.04 -1.05
CA VAL A 142 -1.86 11.46 -1.34
C VAL A 142 -1.05 11.45 -0.05
N PHE A 143 -0.46 10.30 0.29
CA PHE A 143 0.30 10.13 1.52
C PHE A 143 1.62 9.38 1.24
N PRO A 144 2.76 9.79 1.81
CA PRO A 144 4.06 9.18 1.53
C PRO A 144 4.23 7.87 2.31
N VAL A 145 3.51 6.83 1.88
CA VAL A 145 3.49 5.52 2.53
C VAL A 145 4.90 4.95 2.60
N GLU A 146 5.66 5.03 1.50
CA GLU A 146 6.99 4.42 1.35
C GLU A 146 7.96 4.84 2.46
N TYR A 147 7.86 6.08 2.97
CA TYR A 147 8.66 6.56 4.10
C TYR A 147 8.63 5.61 5.31
N TYR A 148 7.45 5.08 5.63
CA TYR A 148 7.23 4.21 6.79
C TYR A 148 7.68 2.76 6.57
N PHE A 149 8.04 2.42 5.33
CA PHE A 149 8.55 1.11 4.92
C PHE A 149 10.04 1.15 4.56
N GLU A 150 10.69 2.30 4.69
CA GLU A 150 12.13 2.40 4.51
C GLU A 150 12.87 1.56 5.56
N GLY A 151 13.99 0.97 5.13
CA GLY A 151 14.87 0.22 6.01
C GLY A 151 15.51 1.13 7.06
N PRO A 152 15.89 0.59 8.23
CA PRO A 152 16.62 1.38 9.22
C PRO A 152 17.98 1.81 8.65
N GLN A 153 18.47 2.98 9.07
CA GLN A 153 19.81 3.46 8.69
C GLN A 153 20.92 2.49 9.13
N GLN A 154 20.70 1.79 10.24
CA GLN A 154 21.57 0.74 10.75
C GLN A 154 20.86 -0.61 10.62
N LEU A 155 21.48 -1.54 9.89
CA LEU A 155 20.92 -2.87 9.70
C LEU A 155 21.21 -3.73 10.94
N PRO A 156 20.18 -4.22 11.65
CA PRO A 156 20.39 -5.08 12.80
C PRO A 156 20.91 -6.45 12.36
N LEU A 157 21.91 -6.98 13.08
CA LEU A 157 22.27 -8.39 12.98
C LEU A 157 21.19 -9.22 13.66
N LYS A 158 20.62 -10.17 12.92
CA LYS A 158 19.60 -11.10 13.42
C LYS A 158 20.24 -12.48 13.63
N TYR A 159 19.92 -13.12 14.75
CA TYR A 159 20.36 -14.48 15.07
C TYR A 159 19.15 -15.31 15.51
N SER A 160 19.18 -16.60 15.20
CA SER A 160 18.18 -17.57 15.65
C SER A 160 18.80 -18.96 15.70
N GLU A 161 18.53 -19.68 16.79
CA GLU A 161 18.95 -21.07 17.00
C GLU A 161 18.01 -22.09 16.33
N ASN A 162 16.80 -21.66 15.96
CA ASN A 162 15.72 -22.49 15.44
C ASN A 162 15.23 -22.01 14.06
N LEU A 163 16.11 -21.36 13.29
CA LEU A 163 15.81 -20.90 11.92
C LEU A 163 14.62 -19.93 11.83
N PHE A 164 14.34 -19.19 12.90
CA PHE A 164 13.22 -18.27 13.07
C PHE A 164 11.83 -18.93 13.08
N GLU A 165 11.72 -20.21 13.44
CA GLU A 165 10.43 -20.92 13.44
C GLU A 165 9.44 -20.43 14.50
N ASP A 166 9.90 -19.79 15.57
CA ASP A 166 9.11 -19.33 16.71
C ASP A 166 8.67 -17.86 16.63
N VAL A 167 9.08 -17.12 15.59
CA VAL A 167 8.76 -15.69 15.45
C VAL A 167 7.30 -15.48 15.03
N LEU A 168 6.80 -16.33 14.12
CA LEU A 168 5.40 -16.34 13.71
C LEU A 168 4.69 -17.48 14.42
N VAL A 169 3.43 -17.24 14.82
CA VAL A 169 2.61 -18.33 15.37
C VAL A 169 2.32 -19.40 14.34
N GLU A 170 2.04 -20.60 14.85
CA GLU A 170 1.97 -21.83 14.06
C GLU A 170 1.00 -21.74 12.87
N ASP A 171 -0.19 -21.18 13.06
CA ASP A 171 -1.20 -21.09 11.99
C ASP A 171 -0.73 -20.19 10.83
N ILE A 172 -0.10 -19.06 11.14
CA ILE A 172 0.46 -18.14 10.14
C ILE A 172 1.67 -18.76 9.46
N SER A 173 2.55 -19.38 10.25
CA SER A 173 3.73 -20.09 9.74
C SER A 173 3.32 -21.19 8.75
N LYS A 174 2.27 -21.96 9.06
CA LYS A 174 1.72 -23.00 8.17
C LYS A 174 1.20 -22.41 6.87
N LEU A 175 0.47 -21.29 6.90
CA LEU A 175 -0.04 -20.63 5.69
C LEU A 175 1.09 -20.18 4.76
N TYR A 176 2.12 -19.52 5.30
CA TYR A 176 3.28 -19.10 4.51
C TYR A 176 4.05 -20.29 3.93
N LYS A 177 4.31 -21.33 4.74
CA LYS A 177 5.02 -22.52 4.28
C LYS A 177 4.27 -23.26 3.18
N ALA A 178 2.94 -23.33 3.25
CA ALA A 178 2.10 -23.94 2.22
C ALA A 178 2.08 -23.17 0.89
N LYS A 179 2.40 -21.86 0.93
CA LYS A 179 2.36 -20.96 -0.22
C LYS A 179 3.74 -20.54 -0.71
N ALA A 180 4.82 -20.97 -0.06
CA ALA A 180 6.17 -20.58 -0.41
C ALA A 180 6.58 -21.13 -1.78
N ILE A 181 7.09 -20.25 -2.63
CA ILE A 181 7.69 -20.57 -3.92
C ILE A 181 9.17 -20.20 -3.82
N VAL A 182 10.04 -21.16 -4.08
CA VAL A 182 11.50 -20.96 -4.06
C VAL A 182 12.05 -21.24 -5.45
N ALA A 183 12.85 -20.31 -5.96
CA ALA A 183 13.50 -20.42 -7.25
C ALA A 183 15.00 -20.11 -7.12
N ASN A 184 15.83 -20.80 -7.91
CA ASN A 184 17.24 -20.43 -8.05
C ASN A 184 17.39 -19.08 -8.75
N LEU A 185 18.43 -18.35 -8.37
CA LEU A 185 18.91 -17.19 -9.10
C LEU A 185 20.16 -17.56 -9.90
N GLU A 186 20.18 -17.16 -11.16
CA GLU A 186 21.36 -17.31 -12.01
C GLU A 186 21.99 -15.96 -12.30
N LYS A 187 23.32 -15.92 -12.21
CA LYS A 187 24.09 -14.73 -12.55
C LYS A 187 24.01 -14.46 -14.05
N SER A 188 23.84 -13.19 -14.40
CA SER A 188 23.80 -12.65 -15.75
C SER A 188 24.75 -11.45 -15.86
N GLU A 189 24.90 -10.89 -17.06
CA GLU A 189 25.76 -9.71 -17.29
C GLU A 189 25.33 -8.48 -16.47
N ARG A 190 24.04 -8.37 -16.10
CA ARG A 190 23.46 -7.22 -15.38
C ARG A 190 22.92 -7.55 -13.99
N GLY A 191 23.45 -8.59 -13.34
CA GLY A 191 23.03 -9.03 -12.01
C GLY A 191 22.47 -10.45 -12.02
N TYR A 192 21.26 -10.68 -11.52
CA TYR A 192 20.68 -12.02 -11.38
C TYR A 192 19.30 -12.15 -12.04
N ILE A 193 19.00 -13.33 -12.55
CA ILE A 193 17.72 -13.69 -13.18
C ILE A 193 17.07 -14.82 -12.38
N ILE A 194 15.77 -14.72 -12.13
CA ILE A 194 14.98 -15.76 -11.47
C ILE A 194 14.68 -16.89 -12.46
N ARG A 195 15.07 -18.12 -12.12
CA ARG A 195 14.71 -19.33 -12.87
C ARG A 195 13.41 -19.92 -12.33
N ASP A 196 12.31 -19.26 -12.69
CA ASP A 196 10.98 -19.70 -12.29
C ASP A 196 10.63 -21.07 -12.91
N LYS A 197 9.88 -21.89 -12.17
CA LYS A 197 9.35 -23.21 -12.60
C LYS A 197 10.40 -24.28 -12.94
N GLN A 198 11.65 -24.09 -12.52
CA GLN A 198 12.68 -25.13 -12.59
C GLN A 198 12.77 -25.90 -11.26
N GLN A 199 13.32 -27.11 -11.31
CA GLN A 199 13.62 -27.86 -10.09
C GLN A 199 14.68 -27.10 -9.28
N LEU A 200 14.41 -26.88 -8.00
CA LEU A 200 15.35 -26.24 -7.09
C LEU A 200 16.60 -27.12 -6.92
N VAL A 201 17.78 -26.55 -7.15
CA VAL A 201 19.07 -27.23 -6.99
C VAL A 201 19.97 -26.50 -5.98
N PRO A 202 20.91 -27.21 -5.31
CA PRO A 202 21.84 -26.58 -4.39
C PRO A 202 22.65 -25.46 -5.04
N GLY A 203 22.51 -24.26 -4.50
CA GLY A 203 23.18 -23.05 -4.95
C GLY A 203 23.23 -21.99 -3.84
N ARG A 204 23.80 -20.83 -4.14
CA ARG A 204 24.00 -19.77 -3.13
C ARG A 204 23.15 -18.53 -3.32
N ALA A 205 22.21 -18.57 -4.26
CA ALA A 205 21.32 -17.46 -4.54
C ALA A 205 19.93 -18.01 -4.84
N ILE A 206 18.93 -17.56 -4.06
CA ILE A 206 17.54 -17.96 -4.22
C ILE A 206 16.63 -16.73 -4.18
N ALA A 207 15.51 -16.83 -4.87
CA ALA A 207 14.37 -15.95 -4.72
C ALA A 207 13.26 -16.70 -3.98
N ILE A 208 12.67 -16.06 -2.99
CA ILE A 208 11.51 -16.57 -2.26
C ILE A 208 10.34 -15.65 -2.55
N ASN A 209 9.24 -16.24 -3.00
CA ASN A 209 7.97 -15.57 -3.17
C ASN A 209 6.87 -16.39 -2.47
N PHE A 210 5.66 -15.85 -2.41
CA PHE A 210 4.48 -16.59 -1.98
C PHE A 210 3.47 -16.58 -3.13
N ASP A 211 2.81 -17.71 -3.33
CA ASP A 211 1.75 -17.86 -4.33
C ASP A 211 0.66 -16.77 -4.16
N ASP A 212 0.12 -16.29 -5.28
CA ASP A 212 -0.78 -15.11 -5.39
C ASP A 212 -0.15 -13.73 -5.09
N ILE A 213 1.10 -13.67 -4.61
CA ILE A 213 1.87 -12.42 -4.51
C ILE A 213 2.70 -12.28 -5.79
N GLY A 214 2.43 -11.24 -6.59
CA GLY A 214 3.11 -11.04 -7.88
C GLY A 214 4.64 -11.10 -7.81
N ASN A 215 5.29 -11.59 -8.88
CA ASN A 215 6.73 -11.87 -8.94
C ASN A 215 7.67 -10.70 -8.55
N MET A 216 7.19 -9.44 -8.61
CA MET A 216 7.97 -8.26 -8.26
C MET A 216 8.16 -8.05 -6.74
N ASN A 217 7.46 -8.80 -5.89
CA ASN A 217 7.53 -8.67 -4.44
C ASN A 217 8.37 -9.77 -3.75
N GLY A 218 9.01 -10.65 -4.54
CA GLY A 218 9.89 -11.70 -4.04
C GLY A 218 11.12 -11.15 -3.31
N LYS A 219 11.61 -11.90 -2.32
CA LYS A 219 12.83 -11.59 -1.56
C LYS A 219 13.99 -12.41 -2.09
N ILE A 220 15.12 -11.74 -2.32
CA ILE A 220 16.37 -12.35 -2.78
C ILE A 220 17.26 -12.62 -1.58
N TYR A 221 17.81 -13.83 -1.51
CA TYR A 221 18.75 -14.24 -0.48
C TYR A 221 20.03 -14.80 -1.09
N PHE A 222 21.16 -14.42 -0.51
CA PHE A 222 22.49 -14.95 -0.84
C PHE A 222 23.06 -15.70 0.36
N LEU A 223 23.54 -16.92 0.14
CA LEU A 223 24.25 -17.73 1.15
C LEU A 223 25.71 -17.30 1.20
N MET A 224 25.95 -16.20 1.90
CA MET A 224 27.27 -15.63 2.12
C MET A 224 28.02 -16.38 3.23
N GLU A 225 29.32 -16.59 3.06
CA GLU A 225 30.19 -17.02 4.14
C GLU A 225 30.80 -15.80 4.83
N SER A 226 30.98 -15.89 6.14
CA SER A 226 31.51 -14.79 6.96
C SER A 226 32.74 -15.24 7.74
N LYS A 227 33.75 -14.37 7.85
CA LYS A 227 34.97 -14.62 8.62
C LYS A 227 35.24 -13.45 9.57
N ILE A 228 35.38 -13.74 10.87
CA ILE A 228 35.80 -12.75 11.86
C ILE A 228 37.25 -12.36 11.59
N LEU A 229 37.49 -11.05 11.44
CA LEU A 229 38.82 -10.46 11.22
C LEU A 229 39.44 -10.02 12.54
N SER A 230 38.64 -9.37 13.39
CA SER A 230 39.04 -8.99 14.74
C SER A 230 37.82 -8.81 15.65
N TYR A 231 38.06 -8.94 16.95
CA TYR A 231 37.11 -8.67 18.00
C TYR A 231 37.79 -7.85 19.08
N ASP A 232 37.19 -6.72 19.43
CA ASP A 232 37.60 -5.90 20.56
C ASP A 232 36.69 -6.21 21.74
N GLU A 233 37.25 -6.78 22.80
CA GLU A 233 36.52 -7.20 24.01
C GLU A 233 36.01 -6.01 24.84
N GLU A 234 36.73 -4.88 24.84
CA GLU A 234 36.34 -3.70 25.62
C GLU A 234 35.18 -2.97 24.96
N THR A 235 35.28 -2.74 23.65
CA THR A 235 34.24 -2.03 22.89
C THR A 235 33.12 -2.96 22.40
N ARG A 236 33.35 -4.27 22.47
CA ARG A 236 32.50 -5.34 21.90
C ARG A 236 32.27 -5.18 20.39
N ILE A 237 33.20 -4.55 19.68
CA ILE A 237 33.13 -4.36 18.23
C ILE A 237 33.73 -5.58 17.54
N VAL A 238 32.97 -6.17 16.61
CA VAL A 238 33.43 -7.25 15.74
C VAL A 238 33.64 -6.69 14.34
N ASN A 239 34.85 -6.88 13.80
CA ASN A 239 35.11 -6.71 12.37
C ASN A 239 35.06 -8.07 11.70
N TYR A 240 34.26 -8.21 10.66
CA TYR A 240 34.16 -9.43 9.88
C TYR A 240 34.09 -9.13 8.38
N ALA A 241 34.57 -10.07 7.57
CA ALA A 241 34.42 -10.05 6.13
C ALA A 241 33.31 -11.02 5.72
N GLN A 242 32.59 -10.68 4.65
CA GLN A 242 31.67 -11.59 3.98
C GLN A 242 32.11 -11.80 2.54
N TYR A 243 31.90 -13.01 2.02
CA TYR A 243 32.12 -13.32 0.61
C TYR A 243 31.07 -14.32 0.13
N LEU A 244 30.78 -14.29 -1.17
CA LEU A 244 29.93 -15.26 -1.85
C LEU A 244 30.82 -16.32 -2.51
N PRO A 245 30.88 -17.55 -1.99
CA PRO A 245 31.71 -18.59 -2.59
C PRO A 245 31.21 -19.03 -3.97
N GLU A 246 32.12 -19.50 -4.82
CA GLU A 246 31.76 -20.04 -6.15
C GLU A 246 31.30 -21.50 -6.08
N THR A 247 31.64 -22.21 -5.01
CA THR A 247 31.28 -23.61 -4.81
C THR A 247 29.85 -23.76 -4.28
N SER A 248 29.12 -24.77 -4.74
CA SER A 248 27.81 -25.10 -4.17
C SER A 248 27.93 -25.58 -2.72
N PRO A 249 26.97 -25.22 -1.84
CA PRO A 249 26.90 -25.77 -0.48
C PRO A 249 26.56 -27.26 -0.51
N SER A 250 26.68 -27.92 0.65
CA SER A 250 26.13 -29.27 0.80
C SER A 250 24.58 -29.24 0.70
N ILE A 251 23.95 -30.37 0.41
CA ILE A 251 22.48 -30.46 0.34
C ILE A 251 21.87 -30.11 1.71
N GLU A 252 22.45 -30.60 2.80
CA GLU A 252 21.96 -30.34 4.16
C GLU A 252 22.07 -28.85 4.54
N GLU A 253 23.19 -28.22 4.20
CA GLU A 253 23.40 -26.78 4.41
C GLU A 253 22.41 -25.96 3.57
N PHE A 254 22.23 -26.33 2.30
CA PHE A 254 21.30 -25.68 1.39
C PHE A 254 19.86 -25.76 1.90
N ASP A 255 19.39 -26.95 2.27
CA ASP A 255 18.02 -27.16 2.73
C ASP A 255 17.74 -26.40 4.03
N THR A 256 18.72 -26.40 4.95
CA THR A 256 18.64 -25.63 6.21
C THR A 256 18.54 -24.13 5.93
N TRP A 257 19.39 -23.62 5.04
CA TRP A 257 19.37 -22.21 4.64
C TRP A 257 18.10 -21.81 3.91
N VAL A 258 17.57 -22.66 3.02
CA VAL A 258 16.30 -22.43 2.32
C VAL A 258 15.16 -22.34 3.33
N LYS A 259 15.08 -23.28 4.27
CA LYS A 259 14.07 -23.26 5.35
C LYS A 259 14.14 -21.96 6.17
N GLN A 260 15.34 -21.57 6.59
CA GLN A 260 15.54 -20.31 7.31
C GLN A 260 15.14 -19.08 6.49
N SER A 261 15.46 -19.09 5.19
CA SER A 261 15.15 -17.97 4.29
C SER A 261 13.64 -17.84 4.05
N ILE A 262 12.90 -18.95 3.97
CA ILE A 262 11.42 -18.94 3.89
C ILE A 262 10.83 -18.30 5.13
N ASN A 263 11.29 -18.69 6.33
CA ASN A 263 10.81 -18.12 7.59
C ASN A 263 11.10 -16.61 7.65
N GLN A 264 12.30 -16.18 7.26
CA GLN A 264 12.65 -14.75 7.21
C GLN A 264 11.82 -13.96 6.20
N ALA A 265 11.53 -14.54 5.03
CA ALA A 265 10.66 -13.93 4.02
C ALA A 265 9.23 -13.77 4.56
N ALA A 266 8.72 -14.80 5.23
CA ALA A 266 7.40 -14.80 5.86
C ALA A 266 7.29 -13.74 6.95
N ILE A 267 8.30 -13.63 7.83
CA ILE A 267 8.37 -12.61 8.87
C ILE A 267 8.40 -11.22 8.25
N SER A 268 9.28 -10.99 7.27
CA SER A 268 9.40 -9.69 6.61
C SER A 268 8.10 -9.28 5.91
N HIS A 269 7.42 -10.23 5.25
CA HIS A 269 6.15 -9.98 4.60
C HIS A 269 5.04 -9.66 5.62
N PHE A 270 4.93 -10.45 6.69
CA PHE A 270 3.94 -10.25 7.74
C PHE A 270 4.15 -8.91 8.49
N GLU A 271 5.40 -8.57 8.82
CA GLU A 271 5.73 -7.27 9.41
C GLU A 271 5.34 -6.11 8.49
N SER A 272 5.56 -6.26 7.18
CA SER A 272 5.13 -5.27 6.18
C SER A 272 3.60 -5.11 6.18
N LEU A 273 2.86 -6.23 6.10
CA LEU A 273 1.40 -6.20 6.13
C LEU A 273 0.84 -5.59 7.42
N ASN A 274 1.44 -5.90 8.57
CA ASN A 274 1.06 -5.29 9.85
C ASN A 274 1.33 -3.78 9.88
N LYS A 275 2.44 -3.32 9.29
CA LYS A 275 2.71 -1.88 9.13
C LYS A 275 1.67 -1.21 8.22
N LYS A 276 1.24 -1.85 7.13
CA LYS A 276 0.17 -1.35 6.25
C LYS A 276 -1.13 -1.16 7.06
N LEU A 277 -1.52 -2.17 7.86
CA LEU A 277 -2.70 -2.10 8.73
C LEU A 277 -2.60 -1.01 9.80
N ALA A 278 -1.46 -0.94 10.47
CA ALA A 278 -1.18 0.08 11.48
C ALA A 278 -1.33 1.50 10.91
N LEU A 279 -0.79 1.70 9.72
CA LEU A 279 -0.86 2.98 9.03
C LEU A 279 -2.28 3.28 8.59
N ALA A 280 -3.03 2.29 8.07
CA ALA A 280 -4.45 2.43 7.77
C ALA A 280 -5.24 2.93 8.98
N PHE A 281 -5.02 2.32 10.14
CA PHE A 281 -5.66 2.71 11.40
C PHE A 281 -5.27 4.12 11.85
N ALA A 282 -3.98 4.45 11.81
CA ALA A 282 -3.51 5.78 12.17
C ALA A 282 -4.11 6.86 11.24
N LEU A 283 -4.33 6.52 9.97
CA LEU A 283 -5.01 7.35 8.97
C LEU A 283 -6.54 7.20 9.01
N LYS A 284 -7.08 6.49 10.01
CA LYS A 284 -8.52 6.28 10.23
C LYS A 284 -9.25 5.70 9.01
N GLY A 285 -8.56 4.88 8.22
CA GLY A 285 -9.07 4.23 7.01
C GLY A 285 -8.99 2.71 7.08
N ASN A 286 -9.58 2.07 6.07
CA ASN A 286 -9.61 0.62 5.89
C ASN A 286 -8.55 0.24 4.86
N LEU A 287 -7.68 -0.72 5.17
CA LEU A 287 -6.65 -1.18 4.23
C LEU A 287 -7.31 -1.90 3.04
N LEU A 288 -7.01 -1.43 1.83
CA LEU A 288 -7.31 -2.15 0.60
C LEU A 288 -6.21 -3.16 0.33
N VAL A 289 -6.60 -4.43 0.28
CA VAL A 289 -5.76 -5.58 -0.07
C VAL A 289 -6.14 -6.06 -1.48
N ASN A 290 -5.17 -6.43 -2.31
CA ASN A 290 -5.44 -6.90 -3.68
C ASN A 290 -5.20 -8.41 -3.84
N GLU A 291 -4.38 -9.00 -2.98
CA GLU A 291 -4.01 -10.41 -2.98
C GLU A 291 -4.93 -11.22 -2.07
N THR A 292 -5.39 -12.37 -2.57
CA THR A 292 -6.22 -13.29 -1.77
C THR A 292 -5.41 -13.82 -0.59
N PHE A 293 -4.11 -14.05 -0.79
CA PHE A 293 -3.24 -14.53 0.27
C PHE A 293 -3.11 -13.55 1.45
N GLU A 294 -2.88 -12.25 1.19
CA GLU A 294 -2.86 -11.24 2.26
C GLU A 294 -4.20 -11.18 3.00
N TYR A 295 -5.32 -11.26 2.26
CA TYR A 295 -6.66 -11.27 2.85
C TYR A 295 -6.91 -12.49 3.75
N ASP A 296 -6.55 -13.69 3.28
CA ASP A 296 -6.68 -14.93 4.05
C ASP A 296 -5.80 -14.91 5.30
N LEU A 297 -4.60 -14.33 5.20
CA LEU A 297 -3.67 -14.19 6.31
C LEU A 297 -4.25 -13.34 7.44
N LEU A 298 -4.88 -12.20 7.10
CA LEU A 298 -5.53 -11.35 8.08
C LEU A 298 -6.79 -12.02 8.66
N GLY A 299 -7.54 -12.74 7.84
CA GLY A 299 -8.75 -13.46 8.26
C GLY A 299 -8.48 -14.69 9.15
N ALA A 300 -7.33 -15.35 9.02
CA ALA A 300 -6.99 -16.55 9.79
C ALA A 300 -6.88 -16.30 11.31
N HIS A 301 -6.65 -15.05 11.75
CA HIS A 301 -6.48 -14.71 13.17
C HIS A 301 -7.65 -14.03 13.86
N ILE A 302 -8.60 -13.47 13.10
CA ILE A 302 -9.85 -12.96 13.68
C ILE A 302 -10.78 -14.12 14.10
N GLY A 303 -10.38 -15.36 13.81
CA GLY A 303 -11.11 -16.59 14.11
C GLY A 303 -11.92 -17.02 12.90
N HIS A 304 -11.79 -18.30 12.54
CA HIS A 304 -12.60 -18.96 11.53
C HIS A 304 -14.08 -19.08 11.96
N GLY A 305 -14.77 -17.95 11.95
CA GLY A 305 -16.21 -17.90 12.00
C GLY A 305 -16.64 -16.79 11.08
N SER A 306 -16.58 -17.04 9.75
CA SER A 306 -17.27 -16.23 8.71
C SER A 306 -17.48 -14.78 9.16
N SER A 307 -16.38 -14.07 9.43
CA SER A 307 -16.49 -12.86 10.23
C SER A 307 -17.27 -11.84 9.42
N ILE A 308 -18.06 -11.07 10.13
CA ILE A 308 -18.83 -9.93 9.66
C ILE A 308 -18.04 -9.09 8.65
N GLU A 309 -16.73 -8.93 8.84
CA GLU A 309 -15.85 -8.19 7.94
C GLU A 309 -15.75 -8.85 6.55
N ASN A 310 -15.52 -10.17 6.48
CA ASN A 310 -15.38 -10.90 5.22
C ASN A 310 -16.68 -10.93 4.41
N PHE A 311 -17.83 -11.01 5.09
CA PHE A 311 -19.14 -11.01 4.43
C PHE A 311 -19.53 -9.60 3.96
N THR A 312 -19.35 -8.58 4.80
CA THR A 312 -19.69 -7.18 4.49
C THR A 312 -18.82 -6.61 3.38
N THR A 313 -17.51 -6.90 3.41
CA THR A 313 -16.54 -6.57 2.37
C THR A 313 -16.90 -7.20 1.02
N ASN A 314 -17.12 -8.52 0.97
CA ASN A 314 -17.47 -9.20 -0.28
C ASN A 314 -18.80 -8.70 -0.87
N GLN A 315 -19.74 -8.29 -0.03
CA GLN A 315 -21.01 -7.75 -0.50
C GLN A 315 -20.89 -6.28 -0.95
N MET A 316 -20.07 -5.44 -0.29
CA MET A 316 -19.78 -4.06 -0.72
C MET A 316 -19.20 -4.00 -2.15
N LEU A 317 -18.41 -5.00 -2.52
CA LEU A 317 -17.77 -5.12 -3.83
C LEU A 317 -18.67 -5.73 -4.89
N ASN A 318 -19.76 -6.37 -4.46
CA ASN A 318 -20.76 -6.97 -5.33
C ASN A 318 -22.03 -6.11 -5.43
N ILE A 319 -22.06 -4.93 -4.80
CA ILE A 319 -23.15 -3.98 -5.05
C ILE A 319 -23.02 -3.51 -6.49
N ASP A 320 -24.03 -3.83 -7.30
CA ASP A 320 -24.17 -3.36 -8.67
C ASP A 320 -24.66 -1.90 -8.65
N LEU A 321 -23.80 -1.01 -8.13
CA LEU A 321 -24.07 0.41 -8.09
C LEU A 321 -23.81 1.02 -9.46
N PRO A 322 -24.77 1.78 -10.01
CA PRO A 322 -24.55 2.46 -11.29
C PRO A 322 -23.37 3.43 -11.15
N PHE A 323 -22.45 3.42 -12.10
CA PHE A 323 -21.36 4.38 -12.13
C PHE A 323 -21.30 5.11 -13.47
N MET A 324 -20.37 6.06 -13.59
CA MET A 324 -20.21 6.88 -14.78
C MET A 324 -18.86 6.56 -15.44
N ASP A 325 -18.88 5.64 -16.41
CA ASP A 325 -17.68 5.21 -17.15
C ASP A 325 -17.00 6.34 -17.93
N ASN A 326 -17.78 7.25 -18.51
CA ASN A 326 -17.32 8.27 -19.47
C ASN A 326 -17.38 9.69 -18.90
N ILE A 327 -16.92 9.87 -17.66
CA ILE A 327 -16.81 11.19 -17.02
C ILE A 327 -15.35 11.50 -16.69
N ASP A 328 -14.94 12.75 -16.91
CA ASP A 328 -13.65 13.24 -16.44
C ASP A 328 -13.68 13.47 -14.92
N THR A 329 -12.50 13.49 -14.31
CA THR A 329 -12.35 13.55 -12.84
C THR A 329 -12.89 14.87 -12.28
N GLN A 330 -12.79 15.98 -13.01
CA GLN A 330 -13.29 17.29 -12.60
C GLN A 330 -14.82 17.31 -12.52
N LYS A 331 -15.50 16.88 -13.58
CA LYS A 331 -16.97 16.79 -13.61
C LYS A 331 -17.51 15.82 -12.56
N LEU A 332 -16.80 14.72 -12.31
CA LEU A 332 -17.17 13.77 -11.27
C LEU A 332 -17.14 14.39 -9.87
N MET A 333 -16.11 15.20 -9.58
CA MET A 333 -16.03 15.92 -8.30
C MET A 333 -17.10 17.03 -8.20
N GLN A 334 -17.40 17.71 -9.30
CA GLN A 334 -18.52 18.66 -9.33
C GLN A 334 -19.85 17.97 -9.00
N ILE A 335 -20.15 16.80 -9.58
CA ILE A 335 -21.35 16.03 -9.21
C ILE A 335 -21.34 15.67 -7.73
N ARG A 336 -20.21 15.19 -7.23
CA ARG A 336 -20.06 14.81 -5.82
C ARG A 336 -20.35 15.97 -4.87
N GLU A 337 -19.97 17.19 -5.26
CA GLU A 337 -20.22 18.42 -4.51
C GLU A 337 -21.67 18.92 -4.64
N HIS A 338 -22.20 18.99 -5.87
CA HIS A 338 -23.52 19.59 -6.15
C HIS A 338 -24.69 18.65 -5.81
N GLU A 339 -24.46 17.35 -5.83
CA GLU A 339 -25.45 16.32 -5.49
C GLU A 339 -25.13 15.66 -4.15
N ALA A 340 -24.38 16.38 -3.30
CA ALA A 340 -23.88 15.88 -2.02
C ALA A 340 -25.01 15.30 -1.15
N ASP A 341 -26.19 15.90 -1.11
CA ASP A 341 -27.29 15.43 -0.25
C ASP A 341 -27.70 13.98 -0.55
N ILE A 342 -27.73 13.58 -1.82
CA ILE A 342 -28.18 12.24 -2.21
C ILE A 342 -27.08 11.21 -1.91
N PHE A 343 -25.85 11.50 -2.29
CA PHE A 343 -24.72 10.58 -2.11
C PHE A 343 -24.22 10.54 -0.66
N THR A 344 -24.35 11.62 0.10
CA THR A 344 -24.06 11.65 1.54
C THR A 344 -25.10 10.86 2.30
N ASN A 345 -26.39 11.01 2.00
CA ASN A 345 -27.43 10.19 2.62
C ASN A 345 -27.26 8.70 2.31
N PHE A 346 -26.92 8.34 1.07
CA PHE A 346 -26.58 6.96 0.74
C PHE A 346 -25.41 6.43 1.57
N ARG A 347 -24.33 7.21 1.70
CA ARG A 347 -23.17 6.84 2.52
C ARG A 347 -23.53 6.68 3.99
N ILE A 348 -24.32 7.59 4.56
CA ILE A 348 -24.78 7.53 5.95
C ILE A 348 -25.61 6.27 6.19
N GLU A 349 -26.57 5.95 5.31
CA GLU A 349 -27.38 4.74 5.44
C GLU A 349 -26.55 3.46 5.28
N LEU A 350 -25.57 3.47 4.37
CA LEU A 350 -24.62 2.36 4.21
C LEU A 350 -23.77 2.16 5.47
N GLU A 351 -23.21 3.22 6.04
CA GLU A 351 -22.45 3.16 7.30
C GLU A 351 -23.32 2.70 8.47
N LYS A 352 -24.57 3.16 8.55
CA LYS A 352 -25.53 2.73 9.58
C LYS A 352 -25.83 1.24 9.44
N GLY A 353 -26.10 0.76 8.23
CA GLY A 353 -26.29 -0.65 7.96
C GLY A 353 -25.10 -1.50 8.39
N PHE A 354 -23.87 -1.04 8.12
CA PHE A 354 -22.65 -1.70 8.59
C PHE A 354 -22.53 -1.74 10.10
N ARG A 355 -22.89 -0.66 10.81
CA ARG A 355 -22.92 -0.65 12.29
C ARG A 355 -23.92 -1.66 12.85
N GLU A 356 -25.08 -1.83 12.21
CA GLU A 356 -26.14 -2.73 12.68
C GLU A 356 -25.79 -4.21 12.53
N ILE A 357 -25.11 -4.59 11.45
CA ILE A 357 -24.68 -5.98 11.24
C ILE A 357 -23.41 -6.36 12.02
N ARG A 358 -22.72 -5.37 12.61
CA ARG A 358 -21.39 -5.52 13.21
C ARG A 358 -21.31 -6.36 14.49
N ASN A 359 -22.42 -6.52 15.20
CA ASN A 359 -22.44 -7.31 16.44
C ASN A 359 -23.10 -8.68 16.26
N ILE A 360 -23.34 -9.11 15.02
CA ILE A 360 -24.04 -10.37 14.71
C ILE A 360 -23.02 -11.50 14.61
N SER A 361 -22.86 -12.27 15.67
CA SER A 361 -21.95 -13.43 15.71
C SER A 361 -22.50 -14.68 15.01
N ASP A 362 -23.81 -14.74 14.73
CA ASP A 362 -24.43 -15.86 14.01
C ASP A 362 -24.24 -15.69 12.48
N PRO A 363 -23.51 -16.60 11.81
CA PRO A 363 -23.24 -16.54 10.38
C PRO A 363 -24.49 -16.52 9.48
N VAL A 364 -25.55 -17.24 9.87
CA VAL A 364 -26.78 -17.34 9.09
C VAL A 364 -27.58 -16.06 9.22
N LEU A 365 -27.71 -15.54 10.43
CA LEU A 365 -28.39 -14.27 10.71
C LEU A 365 -27.66 -13.08 10.07
N LEU A 366 -26.32 -13.08 10.12
CA LEU A 366 -25.47 -12.09 9.49
C LEU A 366 -25.71 -12.06 7.97
N LYS A 367 -25.69 -13.22 7.32
CA LYS A 367 -25.96 -13.35 5.90
C LYS A 367 -27.34 -12.78 5.54
N GLN A 368 -28.38 -13.18 6.26
CA GLN A 368 -29.75 -12.70 6.04
C GLN A 368 -29.90 -11.19 6.22
N LYS A 369 -29.38 -10.64 7.32
CA LYS A 369 -29.45 -9.19 7.61
C LYS A 369 -28.72 -8.36 6.56
N THR A 370 -27.58 -8.86 6.10
CA THR A 370 -26.78 -8.19 5.09
C THR A 370 -27.44 -8.26 3.71
N GLU A 371 -28.00 -9.41 3.31
CA GLU A 371 -28.79 -9.54 2.08
C GLU A 371 -30.00 -8.58 2.08
N ASN A 372 -30.67 -8.43 3.21
CA ASN A 372 -31.78 -7.48 3.37
C ASN A 372 -31.32 -6.02 3.27
N LEU A 373 -30.23 -5.65 3.96
CA LEU A 373 -29.63 -4.31 3.87
C LEU A 373 -29.28 -3.95 2.41
N PHE A 374 -28.62 -4.86 1.69
CA PHE A 374 -28.28 -4.63 0.29
C PHE A 374 -29.48 -4.65 -0.63
N HIS A 375 -30.52 -5.43 -0.33
CA HIS A 375 -31.76 -5.38 -1.07
C HIS A 375 -32.45 -4.02 -0.91
N GLU A 376 -32.53 -3.49 0.31
CA GLU A 376 -33.11 -2.17 0.60
C GLU A 376 -32.29 -1.04 -0.05
N LEU A 377 -30.97 -1.09 0.08
CA LEU A 377 -30.06 -0.13 -0.57
C LEU A 377 -30.18 -0.18 -2.10
N ASN A 378 -30.29 -1.36 -2.72
CA ASN A 378 -30.40 -1.49 -4.17
C ASN A 378 -31.79 -1.13 -4.71
N THR A 379 -32.86 -1.42 -3.97
CA THR A 379 -34.24 -1.18 -4.42
C THR A 379 -34.70 0.23 -4.13
N VAL A 380 -34.55 0.71 -2.89
CA VAL A 380 -35.12 2.00 -2.45
C VAL A 380 -34.17 3.15 -2.76
N GLN A 381 -32.91 3.05 -2.33
CA GLN A 381 -31.92 4.10 -2.57
C GLN A 381 -31.32 4.02 -3.98
N GLY A 382 -31.11 2.80 -4.48
CA GLY A 382 -30.57 2.55 -5.82
C GLY A 382 -31.47 3.08 -6.93
N GLN A 383 -32.80 3.04 -6.78
CA GLN A 383 -33.72 3.67 -7.74
C GLN A 383 -33.58 5.20 -7.76
N LYS A 384 -33.46 5.85 -6.60
CA LYS A 384 -33.24 7.30 -6.50
C LYS A 384 -31.90 7.70 -7.12
N ILE A 385 -30.84 6.93 -6.83
CA ILE A 385 -29.51 7.12 -7.43
C ILE A 385 -29.56 6.93 -8.94
N LYS A 386 -30.21 5.87 -9.46
CA LYS A 386 -30.36 5.62 -10.90
C LYS A 386 -31.13 6.74 -11.60
N GLN A 387 -32.24 7.20 -11.03
CA GLN A 387 -33.03 8.31 -11.57
C GLN A 387 -32.20 9.59 -11.62
N LYS A 388 -31.47 9.89 -10.54
CA LYS A 388 -30.65 11.09 -10.45
C LYS A 388 -29.44 11.05 -11.38
N LEU A 389 -28.71 9.94 -11.45
CA LEU A 389 -27.63 9.75 -12.41
C LEU A 389 -28.12 9.89 -13.85
N ASN A 390 -29.30 9.36 -14.17
CA ASN A 390 -29.91 9.53 -15.50
C ASN A 390 -30.30 10.99 -15.78
N HIS A 391 -30.74 11.73 -14.75
CA HIS A 391 -31.03 13.16 -14.87
C HIS A 391 -29.75 13.99 -15.07
N VAL A 392 -28.71 13.73 -14.28
CA VAL A 392 -27.39 14.37 -14.39
C VAL A 392 -26.76 14.07 -15.76
N LYS A 393 -26.80 12.80 -16.21
CA LYS A 393 -26.33 12.41 -17.56
C LYS A 393 -27.06 13.19 -18.67
N LYS A 394 -28.37 13.42 -18.54
CA LYS A 394 -29.16 14.19 -19.52
C LYS A 394 -28.86 15.70 -19.46
N GLN A 395 -28.63 16.25 -18.28
CA GLN A 395 -28.30 17.68 -18.11
C GLN A 395 -26.86 18.01 -18.55
N MET A 396 -25.91 17.09 -18.36
CA MET A 396 -24.51 17.26 -18.78
C MET A 396 -24.32 17.35 -20.29
N VAL A 397 -25.25 16.84 -21.10
CA VAL A 397 -25.22 16.98 -22.56
C VAL A 397 -25.56 18.41 -23.00
N LEU A 398 -26.16 19.23 -22.12
CA LEU A 398 -26.77 20.50 -22.51
C LEU A 398 -26.02 21.76 -22.05
N ASN A 399 -25.18 21.72 -21.00
CA ASN A 399 -24.51 22.92 -20.48
C ASN A 399 -23.07 22.65 -20.04
N SER A 400 -22.09 23.25 -20.72
CA SER A 400 -20.66 23.16 -20.41
C SER A 400 -20.04 24.53 -20.13
N SER A 401 -20.32 25.10 -18.96
CA SER A 401 -19.59 26.27 -18.46
C SER A 401 -19.85 26.49 -16.97
N ILE A 402 -18.99 25.96 -16.08
CA ILE A 402 -18.89 26.44 -14.70
C ILE A 402 -17.41 26.56 -14.31
N LEU A 403 -16.97 27.81 -14.17
CA LEU A 403 -15.72 28.27 -13.57
C LEU A 403 -15.88 28.30 -12.04
N ILE A 404 -14.90 27.79 -11.29
CA ILE A 404 -14.86 28.00 -9.83
C ILE A 404 -13.45 28.41 -9.38
N GLY A 405 -13.39 29.58 -8.74
CA GLY A 405 -12.19 30.18 -8.12
C GLY A 405 -11.94 29.68 -6.70
N GLY A 406 -10.69 29.84 -6.23
CA GLY A 406 -10.19 29.33 -4.95
C GLY A 406 -10.43 30.24 -3.74
N LEU A 407 -9.92 29.81 -2.57
CA LEU A 407 -9.37 30.63 -1.48
C LEU A 407 -8.74 29.76 -0.35
N ALA A 408 -7.82 30.39 0.39
CA ALA A 408 -6.85 29.85 1.36
C ALA A 408 -7.23 30.11 2.85
N GLY A 409 -6.52 29.49 3.81
CA GLY A 409 -6.57 29.78 5.26
C GLY A 409 -5.91 28.71 6.16
N SER A 410 -5.38 29.09 7.33
CA SER A 410 -4.13 28.61 7.99
C SER A 410 -4.22 27.94 9.40
N ILE A 411 -3.05 27.51 9.94
CA ILE A 411 -2.60 27.31 11.37
C ILE A 411 -2.85 25.90 12.03
N PRO A 412 -2.07 25.40 13.04
CA PRO A 412 -0.65 25.55 13.46
C PRO A 412 0.18 24.24 13.44
N SER A 413 1.50 24.39 13.44
CA SER A 413 2.50 23.32 13.60
C SER A 413 2.85 23.03 15.07
N GLY A 414 3.04 21.75 15.39
CA GLY A 414 3.52 21.27 16.70
C GLY A 414 4.07 19.83 16.59
N GLY A 415 5.29 19.63 17.08
CA GLY A 415 6.15 18.47 16.85
C GLY A 415 5.64 17.09 17.30
N TYR A 416 6.30 16.07 16.72
CA TYR A 416 6.12 14.61 16.79
C TYR A 416 4.90 14.03 16.05
N SER A 417 5.18 13.23 15.01
CA SER A 417 4.17 12.53 14.23
C SER A 417 3.51 11.41 15.05
N LEU A 418 2.20 11.54 15.26
CA LEU A 418 1.34 10.49 15.85
C LEU A 418 1.48 9.17 15.08
N PHE A 419 1.72 9.22 13.76
CA PHE A 419 1.90 8.06 12.88
C PHE A 419 3.20 7.30 13.18
N ALA A 420 4.31 8.01 13.43
CA ALA A 420 5.59 7.39 13.78
C ALA A 420 5.52 6.68 15.14
N THR A 421 4.77 7.23 16.10
CA THR A 421 4.57 6.62 17.43
C THR A 421 3.67 5.38 17.33
N ALA A 422 2.60 5.44 16.54
CA ALA A 422 1.72 4.29 16.29
C ALA A 422 2.48 3.13 15.62
N LEU A 423 3.38 3.42 14.67
CA LEU A 423 4.18 2.38 13.99
C LEU A 423 5.32 1.82 14.85
N ALA A 424 5.93 2.64 15.72
CA ALA A 424 7.02 2.19 16.59
C ALA A 424 6.56 1.19 17.67
N THR A 425 5.26 1.18 18.00
CA THR A 425 4.64 0.30 19.01
C THR A 425 4.16 -1.04 18.46
N LEU A 426 4.29 -1.30 17.16
CA LEU A 426 3.80 -2.51 16.50
C LEU A 426 4.97 -3.33 15.91
N LYS A 427 5.80 -3.90 16.78
CA LYS A 427 6.90 -4.80 16.42
C LYS A 427 6.49 -6.26 16.65
N GLY A 428 5.90 -6.85 15.63
CA GLY A 428 5.70 -8.30 15.54
C GLY A 428 4.34 -8.77 16.03
N TYR A 429 4.24 -10.08 16.27
CA TYR A 429 2.96 -10.78 16.42
C TYR A 429 2.17 -10.39 17.67
N LYS A 430 2.84 -10.19 18.81
CA LYS A 430 2.21 -9.85 20.09
C LYS A 430 1.43 -8.53 20.00
N ASP A 431 2.01 -7.56 19.30
CA ASP A 431 1.43 -6.23 19.14
C ASP A 431 0.25 -6.25 18.14
N TYR A 432 0.29 -7.13 17.13
CA TYR A 432 -0.86 -7.40 16.24
C TYR A 432 -2.07 -8.00 16.98
N ARG A 433 -1.85 -8.88 17.97
CA ARG A 433 -2.94 -9.47 18.77
C ARG A 433 -3.60 -8.42 19.67
N GLU A 434 -2.80 -7.61 20.37
CA GLU A 434 -3.31 -6.48 21.16
C GLU A 434 -4.03 -5.44 20.28
N TYR A 435 -3.57 -5.27 19.04
CA TYR A 435 -4.23 -4.46 18.02
C TYR A 435 -5.56 -5.06 17.54
N SER A 436 -5.61 -6.36 17.21
CA SER A 436 -6.84 -7.08 16.81
C SER A 436 -7.94 -6.97 17.88
N GLU A 437 -7.57 -7.00 19.15
CA GLU A 437 -8.50 -6.83 20.27
C GLU A 437 -9.09 -5.40 20.34
N LYS A 438 -8.33 -4.36 19.98
CA LYS A 438 -8.78 -2.94 19.89
C LYS A 438 -9.54 -2.63 18.59
N VAL A 439 -9.27 -3.38 17.52
CA VAL A 439 -9.82 -3.18 16.18
C VAL A 439 -11.20 -3.80 15.98
N LYS A 440 -11.72 -4.53 16.98
CA LYS A 440 -13.15 -4.88 17.09
C LYS A 440 -14.08 -3.65 17.00
N GLU A 441 -13.51 -2.44 17.07
CA GLU A 441 -14.19 -1.16 16.97
C GLU A 441 -14.46 -0.58 15.56
N ASN A 442 -13.87 -1.09 14.46
CA ASN A 442 -14.15 -0.69 13.06
C ASN A 442 -13.61 -1.75 12.06
N PRO A 443 -14.20 -2.00 10.87
CA PRO A 443 -13.55 -2.82 9.86
C PRO A 443 -12.15 -2.28 9.53
N ALA A 444 -11.18 -3.16 9.31
CA ALA A 444 -9.75 -2.79 9.23
C ALA A 444 -9.10 -3.04 7.87
N TYR A 445 -9.71 -3.88 7.03
CA TYR A 445 -9.20 -4.21 5.71
C TYR A 445 -10.27 -4.86 4.83
N PHE A 446 -10.09 -4.83 3.50
CA PHE A 446 -10.99 -5.44 2.54
C PHE A 446 -10.28 -5.82 1.22
N LEU A 447 -10.78 -6.85 0.51
CA LEU A 447 -10.18 -7.39 -0.73
C LEU A 447 -10.92 -6.92 -1.99
N TRP A 448 -10.36 -6.07 -2.85
CA TRP A 448 -11.06 -5.62 -4.06
C TRP A 448 -10.86 -6.54 -5.28
N LYS A 449 -11.92 -7.22 -5.72
CA LYS A 449 -11.92 -8.02 -6.97
C LYS A 449 -12.53 -7.21 -8.12
N VAL A 450 -11.71 -6.59 -8.98
CA VAL A 450 -12.21 -5.90 -10.18
C VAL A 450 -12.89 -6.91 -11.10
N LYS A 451 -14.20 -6.77 -11.34
CA LYS A 451 -14.86 -7.48 -12.46
C LYS A 451 -14.30 -6.91 -13.76
N LYS A 452 -13.56 -7.72 -14.52
CA LYS A 452 -13.31 -7.41 -15.93
C LYS A 452 -14.68 -7.38 -16.61
N ASN A 453 -15.04 -6.24 -17.22
CA ASN A 453 -16.22 -6.17 -18.07
C ASN A 453 -16.10 -7.29 -19.12
N LYS A 454 -17.18 -8.04 -19.30
CA LYS A 454 -17.35 -8.89 -20.48
C LYS A 454 -17.60 -8.02 -21.70
#